data_AF-A0A557SXC5-F1
#
_entry.id   AF-A0A557SXC5-F1
#
_cell.length_a   1.000
_cell.length_b   1.000
_cell.length_c   1.000
_cell.angle_alpha   90.00
_cell.angle_beta   90.00
_cell.angle_gamma   90.00
#
_symmetry.space_group_name_H-M   'P 1'
#
loop_
_entity.id
_entity.type
_entity.pdbx_description
1 polymer ?
#
loop_
_entity_poly.entity_id
_entity_poly.type
_entity_poly.pdbx_seq_one_letter_code
_entity_poly.pdbx_strand_id
1 'polypeptide(L)' 'MEKVVCEICFYKGNKTEFDESSDYCIECVCDHAMCPKCKKPYHAAIITE' A
#
# COMPACT_ATOMS: atom_id res chain seq x y z
N MET A 1 -7.61 -14.46 -1.92
CA MET A 1 -6.54 -13.52 -1.53
C MET A 1 -6.86 -12.19 -2.18
N GLU A 2 -7.09 -11.14 -1.39
CA GLU A 2 -7.37 -9.80 -1.90
C GLU A 2 -6.13 -9.26 -2.63
N LYS A 3 -6.34 -8.71 -3.84
CA LYS A 3 -5.28 -8.10 -4.65
C LYS A 3 -5.35 -6.58 -4.53
N VAL A 4 -4.18 -5.97 -4.33
CA VAL A 4 -4.02 -4.52 -4.22
C VAL A 4 -3.15 -4.04 -5.39
N VAL A 5 -3.51 -2.88 -5.96
CA VAL A 5 -2.77 -2.26 -7.05
C VAL A 5 -2.32 -0.87 -6.62
N CYS A 6 -1.03 -0.57 -6.78
CA CYS A 6 -0.53 0.78 -6.60
C CYS A 6 -0.94 1.66 -7.78
N GLU A 7 -1.64 2.77 -7.52
CA GLU A 7 -2.10 3.72 -8.54
C GLU A 7 -0.94 4.46 -9.24
N ILE A 8 0.25 4.51 -8.64
CA ILE A 8 1.38 5.28 -9.17
C ILE A 8 2.29 4.44 -10.07
N CYS A 9 2.65 3.23 -9.65
CA CYS A 9 3.57 2.36 -10.40
C CYS A 9 2.91 1.12 -11.00
N PHE A 10 1.59 0.98 -10.82
CA PHE A 10 0.77 -0.15 -11.31
C PHE A 10 1.24 -1.54 -10.84
N TYR A 11 2.09 -1.59 -9.80
CA TYR A 11 2.47 -2.83 -9.17
C TYR A 11 1.25 -3.51 -8.55
N LYS A 12 1.06 -4.80 -8.88
CA LYS A 12 -0.01 -5.64 -8.36
C LYS A 12 0.58 -6.62 -7.36
N GLY A 13 0.15 -6.53 -6.11
CA GLY A 13 0.59 -7.38 -5.01
C GLY A 13 -0.59 -7.91 -4.21
N ASN A 14 -0.30 -8.75 -3.22
CA ASN A 14 -1.31 -9.14 -2.24
C ASN A 14 -1.40 -8.12 -1.10
N LYS A 15 -2.50 -8.14 -0.34
CA LYS A 15 -2.71 -7.21 0.77
C LYS A 15 -1.61 -7.27 1.84
N THR A 16 -1.10 -8.45 2.19
CA THR A 16 -0.05 -8.62 3.19
C THR A 16 1.24 -7.88 2.81
N GLU A 17 1.69 -7.99 1.55
CA GLU A 17 2.89 -7.27 1.06
C GLU A 17 2.75 -5.74 1.16
N PHE A 18 1.53 -5.24 1.02
CA PHE A 18 1.24 -3.82 1.10
C PHE A 18 1.11 -3.35 2.56
N ASP A 19 0.49 -4.15 3.43
CA ASP A 19 0.37 -3.87 4.87
C ASP A 19 1.78 -3.83 5.52
N GLU A 20 2.64 -4.80 5.20
CA GLU A 20 4.04 -4.86 5.68
C GLU A 20 4.92 -3.71 5.16
N SER A 21 4.52 -3.06 4.06
CA SER A 21 5.26 -1.91 3.55
C SER A 21 4.85 -0.59 4.17
N SER A 22 3.84 -0.56 5.05
CA SER A 22 3.41 0.67 5.73
C SER A 22 4.55 1.31 6.51
N ASP A 23 4.57 2.64 6.59
CA ASP A 23 5.61 3.41 7.26
C ASP A 23 5.02 4.30 8.35
N TYR A 24 5.60 4.26 9.55
CA TYR A 24 5.12 5.04 10.68
C TYR A 24 5.56 6.50 10.56
N CYS A 25 4.61 7.41 10.53
CA CYS A 25 4.86 8.84 10.48
C CYS A 25 4.84 9.44 11.89
N ILE A 26 5.97 9.99 12.35
CA ILE A 26 6.07 10.61 13.68
C ILE A 26 5.22 11.89 13.81
N GLU A 27 5.02 12.63 12.72
CA GLU A 27 4.23 13.87 12.72
C GLU A 27 2.74 13.57 12.84
N CYS A 28 2.27 12.53 12.14
CA CYS A 28 0.87 12.12 12.18
C CYS A 28 0.57 11.15 13.34
N VAL A 29 1.60 10.53 13.93
CA VAL A 29 1.51 9.51 14.99
C VAL A 29 0.67 8.31 14.52
N CYS A 30 0.82 7.92 13.25
CA CYS A 30 0.10 6.82 12.64
C CYS A 30 0.88 6.19 11.47
N ASP A 31 0.45 5.00 11.03
CA ASP A 31 1.00 4.32 9.88
C ASP A 31 0.40 4.84 8.56
N HIS A 32 1.27 5.14 7.60
CA HIS A 32 0.87 5.45 6.24
C HIS A 32 1.05 4.25 5.33
N ALA A 33 0.02 3.98 4.52
CA ALA A 33 0.06 2.92 3.54
C ALA A 33 1.06 3.28 2.41
N MET A 34 2.12 2.49 2.26
CA MET A 34 3.14 2.71 1.23
C MET A 34 3.22 1.53 0.25
N CYS A 35 3.49 1.82 -1.02
CA CYS A 35 3.68 0.76 -2.01
C CYS A 35 5.01 0.02 -1.77
N PRO A 36 5.03 -1.33 -1.73
CA PRO A 36 6.26 -2.10 -1.53
C PRO A 36 7.30 -1.89 -2.64
N LYS A 37 6.85 -1.51 -3.86
CA LYS A 37 7.72 -1.37 -5.03
C LYS A 37 8.30 0.02 -5.20
N CYS A 38 7.48 1.06 -5.16
CA CYS A 38 7.92 2.43 -5.42
C CYS A 38 8.08 3.29 -4.16
N LYS A 39 7.73 2.76 -2.98
CA LYS A 39 7.81 3.43 -1.68
C LYS A 39 7.15 4.81 -1.66
N LYS A 40 6.13 4.99 -2.51
CA LYS A 40 5.25 6.15 -2.47
C LYS A 40 3.99 5.80 -1.68
N PRO A 41 3.37 6.80 -1.01
CA PRO A 41 2.04 6.64 -0.44
C PRO A 41 1.06 6.19 -1.53
N TYR A 42 0.11 5.35 -1.18
CA TYR A 42 -0.93 4.90 -2.12
C TYR A 42 -2.28 4.87 -1.42
N HIS A 43 -3.35 5.14 -2.16
CA HIS A 43 -4.69 4.75 -1.75
C HIS A 43 -4.92 3.31 -2.23
N ALA A 44 -5.18 2.39 -1.30
CA ALA A 44 -5.44 1.00 -1.64
C ALA A 44 -6.79 0.87 -2.38
N ALA A 45 -6.74 0.64 -3.70
CA ALA A 45 -7.90 0.15 -4.43
C ALA A 45 -7.99 -1.37 -4.25
N ILE A 46 -8.94 -1.83 -3.43
CA ILE A 46 -9.24 -3.26 -3.29
C ILE A 46 -10.08 -3.67 -4.50
N ILE A 47 -9.58 -4.62 -5.29
CA ILE A 47 -10.37 -5.20 -6.38
C ILE A 47 -11.37 -6.17 -5.75
N THR A 48 -12.62 -5.75 -5.62
CA THR A 48 -13.75 -6.64 -5.29
C THR A 48 -14.33 -7.19 -6.59
N GLU A 49 -14.37 -8.51 -6.74
CA GLU A 49 -15.11 -9.19 -7.81
C GLU A 49 -16.63 -9.05 -7.63
#